data_AF-A0A357F3J3-F1
#
_entry.id   AF-A0A357F3J3-F1
#
_cell.length_a   1.000
_cell.length_b   1.000
_cell.length_c   1.000
_cell.angle_alpha   90.00
_cell.angle_beta   90.00
_cell.angle_gamma   90.00
#
_symmetry.space_group_name_H-M   'P 1'
#
loop_
_entity.id
_entity.type
_entity.pdbx_description
1 polymer ?
#
loop_
_entity_poly.entity_id
_entity_poly.type
_entity_poly.pdbx_seq_one_letter_code
_entity_poly.pdbx_strand_id
1 'polypeptide(L)'
;AGWERADSIVVNPHKWLFTPFDLSILYCRDLGELKQAFSLIPEYLKTSDSVSVKNGMDYGIQLGRRFRALKLWFVLRYFGRQGLQNRIREHCRL
;
A
#
# COMPACT_ATOMS: atom_id res chain seq x y z
N ALA A 1 0.33 5.07 -23.19
CA ALA A 1 -1.01 5.33 -22.64
C ALA A 1 -1.65 3.99 -22.25
N GLY A 2 -2.24 3.88 -21.08
CA GLY A 2 -2.75 2.68 -20.43
C GLY A 2 -3.07 2.95 -18.95
N TRP A 3 -2.22 2.46 -18.05
CA TRP A 3 -2.43 2.50 -16.60
C TRP A 3 -2.53 3.91 -16.00
N GLU A 4 -1.96 4.93 -16.65
CA GLU A 4 -1.99 6.31 -16.14
C GLU A 4 -3.39 6.94 -16.13
N ARG A 5 -4.35 6.33 -16.85
CA ARG A 5 -5.77 6.72 -16.84
C ARG A 5 -6.59 6.03 -15.76
N ALA A 6 -6.04 5.05 -15.06
CA ALA A 6 -6.77 4.34 -14.02
C ALA A 6 -7.05 5.25 -12.82
N ASP A 7 -8.22 5.09 -12.21
CA ASP A 7 -8.56 5.75 -10.94
C ASP A 7 -7.91 5.05 -9.75
N SER A 8 -7.65 3.75 -9.88
CA SER A 8 -6.89 2.99 -8.88
C SER A 8 -6.09 1.85 -9.51
N ILE A 9 -5.03 1.45 -8.83
CA ILE A 9 -4.12 0.38 -9.23
C ILE A 9 -3.76 -0.46 -8.01
N VAL A 10 -3.85 -1.78 -8.14
CA VAL A 10 -3.38 -2.72 -7.12
C VAL A 10 -2.09 -3.39 -7.58
N VAL A 11 -1.07 -3.34 -6.74
CA VAL A 11 0.17 -4.08 -6.92
C VAL A 11 0.35 -5.05 -5.76
N ASN A 12 0.76 -6.27 -6.05
CA ASN A 12 1.04 -7.29 -5.05
C ASN A 12 2.55 -7.55 -4.96
N PRO A 13 3.30 -6.81 -4.12
CA PRO A 13 4.72 -7.11 -3.91
C PRO A 13 4.98 -8.55 -3.45
N HIS A 14 4.01 -9.16 -2.76
CA HIS A 14 4.12 -10.55 -2.33
C HIS A 14 4.07 -11.58 -3.46
N LYS A 15 3.79 -11.17 -4.70
CA LYS A 15 3.90 -12.03 -5.87
C LYS A 15 5.33 -11.99 -6.42
N TRP A 16 5.69 -10.89 -7.07
CA TRP A 16 6.91 -10.85 -7.88
C TRP A 16 8.01 -9.92 -7.37
N LEU A 17 7.78 -9.25 -6.23
CA LEU A 17 8.76 -8.36 -5.59
C LEU A 17 9.38 -8.98 -4.34
N PHE A 18 9.45 -10.31 -4.26
CA PHE A 18 10.21 -11.04 -3.24
C PHE A 18 9.85 -10.63 -1.79
N THR A 19 8.62 -10.18 -1.57
CA THR A 19 8.14 -9.82 -0.23
C THR A 19 7.30 -10.96 0.33
N PRO A 20 7.47 -11.40 1.59
CA PRO A 20 6.61 -12.45 2.15
C PRO A 20 5.13 -12.03 2.19
N PHE A 21 4.23 -13.00 1.99
CA PHE A 21 2.79 -12.81 2.19
C PHE A 21 2.48 -12.38 3.64
N ASP A 22 1.47 -11.55 3.93
CA ASP A 22 0.54 -10.82 3.06
C ASP A 22 1.03 -9.39 2.75
N LEU A 23 0.91 -8.93 1.50
CA LEU A 23 1.16 -7.51 1.17
C LEU A 23 0.57 -7.10 -0.20
N SER A 24 -0.55 -6.39 -0.17
CA SER A 24 -1.12 -5.73 -1.35
C SER A 24 -1.07 -4.22 -1.16
N ILE A 25 -0.78 -3.48 -2.22
CA ILE A 25 -0.73 -2.02 -2.23
C ILE A 25 -1.82 -1.53 -3.18
N LEU A 26 -2.73 -0.72 -2.65
CA LEU A 26 -3.70 0.04 -3.42
C LEU A 26 -3.17 1.46 -3.60
N TYR A 27 -3.00 1.87 -4.85
CA TYR A 27 -2.86 3.27 -5.24
C TYR A 27 -4.22 3.76 -5.72
N CYS A 28 -4.68 4.89 -5.22
CA CYS A 28 -5.92 5.54 -5.65
C CYS A 28 -5.62 6.99 -6.01
N ARG A 29 -6.21 7.49 -7.10
CA ARG A 29 -6.06 8.87 -7.56
C ARG A 29 -6.68 9.84 -6.57
N ASP A 30 -7.86 9.51 -6.07
CA ASP A 30 -8.54 10.27 -5.03
C ASP A 30 -8.70 9.41 -3.76
N LEU A 31 -7.98 9.78 -2.70
CA LEU A 31 -8.11 9.14 -1.39
C LEU A 31 -9.33 9.65 -0.61
N GLY A 32 -9.91 10.79 -1.01
CA GLY A 32 -11.12 11.36 -0.44
C GLY A 32 -12.33 10.46 -0.63
N GLU A 33 -12.44 9.81 -1.80
CA GLU A 33 -13.51 8.82 -2.06
C GLU A 33 -13.44 7.63 -1.09
N LEU A 34 -12.24 7.08 -0.87
CA LEU A 34 -12.04 5.99 0.10
C LEU A 34 -12.37 6.46 1.52
N LYS A 35 -11.93 7.68 1.88
CA LYS A 35 -12.26 8.27 3.18
C LYS A 35 -13.75 8.45 3.37
N GLN A 36 -14.47 8.98 2.38
CA GLN A 36 -15.92 9.14 2.47
C GLN A 36 -16.63 7.80 2.61
N ALA A 37 -16.17 6.77 1.91
CA ALA A 37 -16.77 5.44 1.93
C ALA A 37 -16.53 4.68 3.26
N PHE A 38 -15.36 4.85 3.89
CA PHE A 38 -14.95 4.04 5.04
C PHE A 38 -14.82 4.80 6.36
N SER A 39 -14.90 6.13 6.36
CA SER A 39 -14.73 6.93 7.58
C SER A 39 -15.92 6.72 8.53
N LEU A 40 -15.72 5.86 9.51
CA LEU A 40 -16.55 5.71 10.70
C LEU A 40 -15.65 5.90 11.92
N ILE A 41 -15.80 7.03 12.63
CA ILE A 41 -15.01 7.34 13.82
C ILE A 41 -15.91 7.32 15.05
N PRO A 42 -16.01 6.18 15.74
CA PRO A 42 -16.56 6.10 17.10
C PRO A 42 -15.89 7.10 18.05
N GLU A 43 -16.64 7.57 19.05
CA GLU A 43 -16.14 8.55 20.03
C GLU A 43 -14.83 8.12 20.70
N TYR A 44 -14.70 6.82 21.01
CA TYR A 44 -13.51 6.26 21.66
C TYR A 44 -12.26 6.19 20.77
N LEU A 45 -12.36 6.50 19.47
CA LEU A 45 -11.23 6.60 18.55
C LEU A 45 -10.88 8.05 18.21
N LYS A 46 -11.61 9.04 18.76
CA LYS A 46 -11.29 10.44 18.54
C LYS A 46 -10.03 10.82 19.31
N THR A 47 -9.11 11.45 18.60
CA THR A 47 -7.90 12.05 19.16
C THR A 47 -7.91 13.54 18.89
N SER A 48 -7.24 14.33 19.75
CA SER A 48 -7.08 15.78 19.57
C SER A 48 -6.46 16.15 18.22
N ASP A 49 -5.63 15.26 17.67
CA ASP A 49 -4.88 15.45 16.42
C ASP A 49 -5.54 14.79 15.20
N SER A 50 -6.80 14.37 15.32
CA SER A 50 -7.52 13.65 14.26
C SER A 50 -7.63 14.42 12.92
N VAL A 51 -7.46 15.75 12.95
CA VAL A 51 -7.47 16.60 11.75
C VAL A 51 -6.10 16.67 11.05
N SER A 52 -5.00 16.51 11.78
CA SER A 52 -3.64 16.68 11.25
C SER A 52 -2.98 15.38 10.79
N VAL A 53 -3.48 14.22 11.24
CA VAL A 53 -2.87 12.90 10.97
C VAL A 53 -3.72 12.07 10.00
N LYS A 54 -3.07 11.50 8.97
CA LYS A 54 -3.72 10.50 8.10
C LYS A 54 -3.88 9.18 8.87
N ASN A 55 -5.10 8.85 9.25
CA ASN A 55 -5.40 7.57 9.89
C ASN A 55 -5.61 6.47 8.83
N GLY A 56 -4.90 5.35 8.96
CA GLY A 56 -4.98 4.25 8.01
C GLY A 56 -6.33 3.52 8.00
N MET A 57 -7.15 3.67 9.05
CA MET A 57 -8.50 3.10 9.12
C MET A 57 -9.48 3.81 8.17
N ASP A 58 -9.23 5.07 7.82
CA ASP A 58 -10.10 5.85 6.95
C ASP A 58 -10.14 5.31 5.50
N TYR A 59 -9.19 4.45 5.12
CA TYR A 59 -8.98 4.05 3.73
C TYR A 59 -9.26 2.57 3.47
N GLY A 60 -10.05 1.93 4.34
CA GLY A 60 -10.49 0.56 4.14
C GLY A 60 -11.32 0.03 5.29
N ILE A 61 -11.75 -1.23 5.15
CA ILE A 61 -12.67 -1.88 6.09
C ILE A 61 -12.01 -2.15 7.47
N GLN A 62 -10.68 -2.23 7.51
CA GLN A 62 -9.94 -2.67 8.70
C GLN A 62 -9.70 -1.51 9.67
N LEU A 63 -10.20 -1.63 10.91
CA LEU A 63 -9.83 -0.73 12.01
C LEU A 63 -8.36 -0.95 12.41
N GLY A 64 -8.03 -2.16 12.86
CA GLY A 64 -6.66 -2.54 13.24
C GLY A 64 -5.85 -3.01 12.04
N ARG A 65 -4.59 -2.57 11.93
CA ARG A 65 -3.71 -2.96 10.82
C ARG A 65 -2.27 -3.22 11.26
N ARG A 66 -1.67 -4.27 10.69
CA ARG A 66 -0.26 -4.64 10.92
C ARG A 66 0.66 -3.66 10.20
N PHE A 67 1.89 -3.49 10.71
CA PHE A 67 2.91 -2.64 10.08
C PHE A 67 3.60 -3.33 8.89
N ARG A 68 2.82 -3.67 7.86
CA ARG A 68 3.29 -4.41 6.67
C ARG A 68 4.32 -3.64 5.84
N ALA A 69 4.37 -2.32 5.98
CA ALA A 69 5.32 -1.48 5.26
C ALA A 69 6.78 -1.78 5.68
N LEU A 70 7.02 -2.27 6.90
CA LEU A 70 8.37 -2.54 7.39
C LEU A 70 9.09 -3.61 6.55
N LYS A 71 8.44 -4.75 6.30
CA LYS A 71 9.04 -5.82 5.49
C LYS A 71 9.30 -5.37 4.04
N LEU A 72 8.38 -4.59 3.45
CA LEU A 72 8.57 -4.04 2.11
C LEU A 72 9.76 -3.08 2.10
N TRP A 73 9.85 -2.21 3.11
CA TRP A 73 10.96 -1.26 3.23
C TRP A 73 12.31 -1.98 3.27
N PHE A 74 12.46 -3.05 4.05
CA PHE A 74 13.68 -3.86 4.06
C PHE A 74 13.99 -4.49 2.70
N VAL A 75 12.99 -5.07 2.02
CA VAL A 75 13.17 -5.63 0.67
C VAL A 75 13.64 -4.58 -0.32
N LEU A 76 13.01 -3.41 -0.34
CA LEU A 76 13.38 -2.28 -1.21
C LEU A 76 14.79 -1.77 -0.91
N ARG A 77 15.17 -1.69 0.37
CA ARG A 77 16.50 -1.23 0.82
C ARG A 77 17.59 -2.25 0.52
N TYR A 78 17.32 -3.52 0.74
CA TYR A 78 18.28 -4.60 0.56
C TYR A 78 18.60 -4.84 -0.92
N PHE A 79 17.57 -4.98 -1.76
CA PHE A 79 17.79 -5.21 -3.19
C PHE A 79 18.06 -3.94 -3.98
N GLY A 80 17.52 -2.80 -3.53
CA GLY A 80 17.49 -1.56 -4.31
C GLY A 80 16.65 -1.69 -5.58
N ARG A 81 16.44 -0.55 -6.25
CA ARG A 81 15.71 -0.49 -7.53
C ARG A 81 16.37 -1.40 -8.59
N GLN A 82 17.69 -1.30 -8.73
CA GLN A 82 18.41 -2.03 -9.78
C GLN A 82 18.38 -3.54 -9.52
N GLY A 83 18.56 -3.98 -8.26
CA GLY A 83 18.53 -5.40 -7.93
C GLY A 83 17.17 -6.03 -8.18
N LEU A 84 16.07 -5.33 -7.85
CA LEU A 84 14.72 -5.80 -8.17
C LEU A 84 14.47 -5.87 -9.68
N GLN A 85 14.84 -4.83 -10.43
CA GLN A 85 14.68 -4.82 -11.89
C GLN A 85 15.47 -5.95 -12.57
N ASN A 86 16.71 -6.19 -12.14
CA ASN A 86 17.55 -7.26 -12.69
C ASN A 86 16.94 -8.64 -12.44
N ARG A 87 16.41 -8.90 -11.24
CA ARG A 87 15.75 -10.19 -10.92
C ARG A 87 14.49 -10.42 -11.74
N ILE A 88 13.66 -9.39 -11.93
CA ILE A 88 12.46 -9.50 -12.77
C ILE A 88 12.85 -9.78 -14.22
N ARG A 89 13.83 -9.03 -14.77
CA ARG A 89 14.32 -9.26 -16.14
C ARG A 89 14.87 -10.67 -16.33
N GLU A 90 15.64 -11.16 -15.36
CA GLU A 90 16.18 -12.53 -15.43
C GLU A 90 15.07 -13.57 -15.38
N HIS A 91 14.05 -13.39 -14.52
CA HIS A 91 12.90 -14.30 -14.49
C HIS A 91 12.08 -14.29 -15.79
N CYS A 92 11.99 -13.16 -16.50
CA CYS A 92 11.34 -13.11 -17.82
C CYS A 92 12.18 -13.71 -18.95
N ARG A 93 13.50 -13.80 -18.77
CA ARG A 93 14.44 -14.33 -19.77
C ARG A 93 14.44 -15.87 -19.77
N LEU A 94 14.23 -16.47 -18.61
CA LEU A 94 14.11 -17.92 -18.39
C LEU A 94 12.76 -18.43 -18.89
#